data_AF-A0A7W0Q5T6-F1
#
_entry.id   AF-A0A7W0Q5T6-F1
#
_cell.length_a   1.000
_cell.length_b   1.000
_cell.length_c   1.000
_cell.angle_alpha   90.00
_cell.angle_beta   90.00
_cell.angle_gamma   90.00
#
_symmetry.space_group_name_H-M   'P 1'
#
loop_
_entity.id
_entity.type
_entity.pdbx_description
1 polymer ?
#
loop_
_entity_poly.entity_id
_entity_poly.type
_entity_poly.pdbx_seq_one_letter_code
_entity_poly.pdbx_strand_id
1 'polypeptide(L)'
;MRNLFALIATVGLVGCVGDVTDMPTPEPEQEEPPSQDTTNPAGGDLTAAKKLFNDNVFAILTAKCTGGACHSETATGSTLTRFVATDAVRGWEVATGYQALVGTFTSGAAPVLTIIKPGNHKGVTYAPADEQKIVAWLDAEVAARNGQPTTPPPAQSETLSQATERVLSAFAGCMTIDNFKAANMAQAWGGLEAEGNTECDNCHNSGAEGFMASRQANFMYDVISTKKYYFLQYLTVDLTQGPAAAKVVVNKASFLGVSNAQDPHREHPRFNANTNPGMTALNKFYTDTMARVNTPGLCAPRPLANQ
;
A
#
# COMPACT_ATOMS: atom_id res chain seq x y z
N MET A 1 -3.76 1.03 -60.10
CA MET A 1 -4.41 1.08 -58.77
C MET A 1 -3.59 0.20 -57.84
N ARG A 2 -2.89 0.80 -56.88
CA ARG A 2 -1.86 0.15 -56.06
C ARG A 2 -2.41 0.07 -54.63
N ASN A 3 -2.90 -1.10 -54.24
CA ASN A 3 -3.51 -1.31 -52.92
C ASN A 3 -2.40 -1.49 -51.87
N LEU A 4 -2.27 -0.50 -50.99
CA LEU A 4 -1.39 -0.54 -49.83
C LEU A 4 -2.17 -1.17 -48.67
N PHE A 5 -1.78 -2.39 -48.26
CA PHE A 5 -2.27 -2.99 -47.01
C PHE A 5 -1.46 -2.42 -45.85
N ALA A 6 -2.10 -1.63 -45.00
CA ALA A 6 -1.54 -1.19 -43.72
C ALA A 6 -1.66 -2.32 -42.70
N LEU A 7 -0.52 -2.82 -42.23
CA LEU A 7 -0.41 -3.74 -41.12
C LEU A 7 -0.59 -2.93 -39.83
N ILE A 8 -1.73 -3.07 -39.15
CA ILE A 8 -1.93 -2.48 -37.81
C ILE A 8 -1.28 -3.44 -36.81
N ALA A 9 -0.12 -3.04 -36.29
CA ALA A 9 0.48 -3.69 -35.13
C ALA A 9 -0.33 -3.32 -33.88
N THR A 10 -1.15 -4.25 -33.40
CA THR A 10 -1.79 -4.16 -32.09
C THR A 10 -0.73 -4.36 -31.01
N VAL A 11 -0.20 -3.27 -30.47
CA VAL A 11 0.58 -3.29 -29.23
C VAL A 11 -0.41 -3.63 -28.11
N GLY A 12 -0.38 -4.87 -27.63
CA GLY A 12 -1.16 -5.31 -26.50
C GLY A 12 -0.76 -4.55 -25.23
N LEU A 13 -1.58 -3.59 -24.81
CA LEU A 13 -1.53 -3.00 -23.47
C LEU A 13 -2.03 -4.07 -22.47
N VAL A 14 -1.11 -4.81 -21.88
CA VAL A 14 -1.38 -5.70 -20.75
C VAL A 14 -1.44 -4.82 -19.50
N GLY A 15 -2.64 -4.36 -19.13
CA GLY A 15 -2.89 -3.51 -17.96
C GLY A 15 -2.80 -4.29 -16.64
N CYS A 16 -2.25 -3.65 -15.59
CA CYS A 16 -1.93 -4.19 -14.24
C CYS A 16 -3.13 -4.84 -13.49
N VAL A 17 -3.00 -5.55 -12.34
CA VAL A 17 -4.00 -6.41 -11.57
C VAL A 17 -3.96 -7.95 -11.65
N GLY A 18 -3.20 -8.55 -10.73
CA GLY A 18 -3.51 -9.89 -10.28
C GLY A 18 -4.87 -9.90 -9.59
N ASP A 19 -5.68 -10.89 -9.93
CA ASP A 19 -6.93 -11.24 -9.26
C ASP A 19 -6.63 -11.66 -7.80
N VAL A 20 -7.45 -11.22 -6.84
CA VAL A 20 -7.33 -11.56 -5.40
C VAL A 20 -8.29 -12.69 -5.01
N THR A 21 -8.83 -13.44 -5.98
CA THR A 21 -9.85 -14.48 -5.76
C THR A 21 -9.44 -15.67 -4.88
N ASP A 22 -8.16 -15.83 -4.53
CA ASP A 22 -7.69 -16.88 -3.61
C ASP A 22 -7.33 -16.33 -2.21
N MET A 23 -8.19 -15.48 -1.63
CA MET A 23 -8.15 -15.26 -0.19
C MET A 23 -8.84 -16.46 0.50
N PRO A 24 -8.11 -17.28 1.29
CA PRO A 24 -8.72 -18.39 2.01
C PRO A 24 -9.85 -17.86 2.91
N THR A 25 -10.99 -18.56 2.90
CA THR A 25 -12.05 -18.39 3.91
C THR A 25 -11.43 -18.36 5.31
N PRO A 26 -11.87 -17.46 6.20
CA PRO A 26 -11.29 -17.34 7.53
C PRO A 26 -11.41 -18.68 8.27
N GLU A 27 -10.26 -19.31 8.49
CA GLU A 27 -10.11 -20.43 9.41
C GLU A 27 -10.40 -19.91 10.82
N PRO A 28 -11.05 -20.69 11.71
CA PRO A 28 -11.32 -20.26 13.08
C PRO A 28 -10.04 -19.77 13.75
N GLU A 29 -10.10 -18.55 14.32
CA GLU A 29 -9.00 -17.85 14.98
C GLU A 29 -8.24 -18.79 15.92
N GLN A 30 -7.09 -19.30 15.46
CA GLN A 30 -6.06 -19.77 16.37
C GLN A 30 -5.37 -18.52 16.91
N GLU A 31 -5.28 -18.43 18.24
CA GLU A 31 -4.48 -17.39 18.92
C GLU A 31 -3.03 -17.50 18.44
N GLU A 32 -2.68 -16.71 17.42
CA GLU A 32 -1.28 -16.56 17.05
C GLU A 32 -0.54 -15.90 18.21
N PRO A 33 0.66 -16.40 18.58
CA PRO A 33 1.50 -15.71 19.56
C PRO A 33 1.72 -14.26 19.08
N PRO A 34 1.81 -13.28 20.00
CA PRO A 34 1.90 -11.87 19.63
C PRO A 34 2.99 -11.69 18.58
N SER A 35 2.61 -11.25 17.37
CA SER A 35 3.57 -10.98 16.30
C SER A 35 4.56 -9.97 16.85
N GLN A 36 5.85 -10.35 16.92
CA GLN A 36 6.88 -9.39 17.25
C GLN A 36 6.83 -8.32 16.18
N ASP A 37 6.37 -7.13 16.57
CA ASP A 37 6.32 -5.94 15.75
C ASP A 37 7.79 -5.58 15.44
N THR A 38 8.32 -6.14 14.36
CA THR A 38 9.70 -5.89 13.93
C THR A 38 9.72 -4.50 13.31
N THR A 39 9.69 -3.49 14.18
CA THR A 39 10.19 -2.15 13.88
C THR A 39 11.47 -2.33 13.10
N ASN A 40 11.49 -1.90 11.84
CA ASN A 40 12.62 -2.14 10.95
C ASN A 40 13.79 -1.30 11.47
N PRO A 41 14.74 -1.83 12.27
CA PRO A 41 15.70 -1.00 12.96
C PRO A 41 16.78 -0.68 11.94
N ALA A 42 16.73 0.52 11.36
CA ALA A 42 17.86 1.01 10.58
C ALA A 42 18.95 1.44 11.55
N GLY A 43 19.76 0.48 12.01
CA GLY A 43 20.90 0.72 12.90
C GLY A 43 22.23 0.10 12.41
N GLY A 44 22.18 -0.91 11.55
CA GLY A 44 23.38 -1.57 11.03
C GLY A 44 24.03 -0.89 9.83
N ASP A 45 25.23 -1.35 9.48
CA ASP A 45 25.88 -0.98 8.22
C ASP A 45 25.11 -1.58 7.04
N LEU A 46 24.29 -0.75 6.41
CA LEU A 46 23.47 -1.12 5.25
C LEU A 46 24.25 -1.05 3.93
N THR A 47 25.57 -0.78 3.95
CA THR A 47 26.37 -0.59 2.72
C THR A 47 26.32 -1.81 1.81
N ALA A 48 26.44 -3.02 2.37
CA ALA A 48 26.37 -4.26 1.59
C ALA A 48 24.99 -4.45 0.95
N ALA A 49 23.92 -4.24 1.71
CA ALA A 49 22.54 -4.35 1.22
C ALA A 49 22.24 -3.29 0.14
N LYS A 50 22.61 -2.03 0.39
CA LYS A 50 22.44 -0.91 -0.57
C LYS A 50 23.22 -1.16 -1.86
N LYS A 51 24.43 -1.72 -1.77
CA LYS A 51 25.22 -2.11 -2.94
C LYS A 51 24.53 -3.20 -3.75
N LEU A 52 24.06 -4.28 -3.09
CA LEU A 52 23.33 -5.36 -3.76
C LEU A 52 22.05 -4.85 -4.44
N PHE A 53 21.33 -3.93 -3.79
CA PHE A 53 20.17 -3.32 -4.39
C PHE A 53 20.53 -2.52 -5.64
N ASN A 54 21.49 -1.60 -5.54
CA ASN A 54 21.86 -0.71 -6.62
C ASN A 54 22.42 -1.46 -7.83
N ASP A 55 23.26 -2.47 -7.58
CA ASP A 55 23.91 -3.25 -8.65
C ASP A 55 22.94 -4.21 -9.35
N ASN A 56 21.92 -4.69 -8.65
CA ASN A 56 21.10 -5.81 -9.13
C ASN A 56 19.60 -5.51 -9.09
N VAL A 57 19.06 -5.23 -7.91
CA VAL A 57 17.61 -5.22 -7.67
C VAL A 57 16.94 -4.01 -8.31
N PHE A 58 17.58 -2.84 -8.34
CA PHE A 58 16.98 -1.64 -8.93
C PHE A 58 16.62 -1.85 -10.40
N ALA A 59 17.52 -2.45 -11.19
CA ALA A 59 17.26 -2.75 -12.59
C ALA A 59 16.15 -3.80 -12.76
N ILE A 60 16.10 -4.80 -11.87
CA ILE A 60 15.05 -5.83 -11.88
C ILE A 60 13.69 -5.19 -11.58
N LEU A 61 13.57 -4.40 -10.52
CA LEU A 61 12.32 -3.72 -10.17
C LEU A 61 11.90 -2.73 -11.26
N THR A 62 12.86 -2.02 -11.85
CA THR A 62 12.59 -1.14 -13.00
C THR A 62 12.01 -1.95 -14.16
N ALA A 63 12.66 -3.03 -14.57
CA ALA A 63 12.21 -3.82 -15.71
C ALA A 63 10.88 -4.56 -15.46
N LYS A 64 10.64 -5.03 -14.23
CA LYS A 64 9.54 -5.94 -13.90
C LYS A 64 8.33 -5.25 -13.28
N CYS A 65 8.54 -4.16 -12.55
CA CYS A 65 7.51 -3.51 -11.74
C CYS A 65 7.08 -2.14 -12.28
N THR A 66 7.81 -1.55 -13.24
CA THR A 66 7.40 -0.27 -13.86
C THR A 66 6.55 -0.42 -15.11
N GLY A 67 6.31 -1.63 -15.63
CA GLY A 67 5.52 -1.83 -16.84
C GLY A 67 4.18 -1.08 -16.78
N GLY A 68 3.91 -0.18 -17.73
CA GLY A 68 2.73 0.69 -17.71
C GLY A 68 2.73 1.78 -16.63
N ALA A 69 3.89 2.10 -16.05
CA ALA A 69 4.09 2.97 -14.89
C ALA A 69 3.48 2.43 -13.57
N CYS A 70 3.23 1.13 -13.43
CA CYS A 70 2.46 0.61 -12.30
C CYS A 70 3.10 0.77 -10.91
N HIS A 71 4.42 0.78 -10.76
CA HIS A 71 5.04 1.04 -9.45
C HIS A 71 6.10 2.15 -9.48
N SER A 72 6.11 2.94 -10.55
CA SER A 72 7.00 4.10 -10.69
C SER A 72 6.64 5.21 -9.68
N GLU A 73 7.63 5.91 -9.15
CA GLU A 73 7.43 7.16 -8.39
C GLU A 73 6.65 8.22 -9.19
N THR A 74 6.77 8.21 -10.52
CA THR A 74 6.06 9.12 -11.42
C THR A 74 4.70 8.61 -11.86
N ALA A 75 4.27 7.45 -11.38
CA ALA A 75 2.95 6.91 -11.68
C ALA A 75 1.86 7.91 -11.28
N THR A 76 0.95 8.21 -12.20
CA THR A 76 -0.20 9.09 -11.92
C THR A 76 -1.41 8.33 -11.38
N GLY A 77 -1.37 6.99 -11.47
CA GLY A 77 -2.23 6.08 -10.72
C GLY A 77 -1.77 5.94 -9.28
N SER A 78 -2.62 5.36 -8.45
CA SER A 78 -2.73 5.82 -7.07
C SER A 78 -3.14 4.77 -6.05
N THR A 79 -3.73 3.70 -6.55
CA THR A 79 -3.73 2.36 -5.96
C THR A 79 -2.35 1.70 -6.07
N LEU A 80 -1.40 2.40 -6.70
CA LEU A 80 -0.06 1.93 -7.01
C LEU A 80 0.89 2.28 -5.87
N THR A 81 1.43 1.26 -5.20
CA THR A 81 2.59 1.43 -4.30
C THR A 81 3.79 1.89 -5.12
N ARG A 82 4.24 3.13 -4.89
CA ARG A 82 5.27 3.81 -5.69
C ARG A 82 6.68 3.50 -5.20
N PHE A 83 7.04 2.23 -5.26
CA PHE A 83 8.28 1.72 -4.69
C PHE A 83 9.45 1.65 -5.68
N VAL A 84 9.25 2.02 -6.95
CA VAL A 84 10.33 2.08 -7.95
C VAL A 84 10.70 3.53 -8.24
N ALA A 85 11.88 3.93 -7.79
CA ALA A 85 12.38 5.28 -8.02
C ALA A 85 12.70 5.56 -9.49
N THR A 86 12.67 6.84 -9.87
CA THR A 86 13.11 7.29 -11.20
C THR A 86 14.62 7.18 -11.41
N ASP A 87 15.38 7.04 -10.33
CA ASP A 87 16.83 6.99 -10.35
C ASP A 87 17.37 5.98 -9.32
N ALA A 88 18.51 5.38 -9.64
CA ALA A 88 19.13 4.36 -8.79
C ALA A 88 19.68 4.93 -7.47
N VAL A 89 19.95 6.24 -7.39
CA VAL A 89 20.52 6.89 -6.21
C VAL A 89 19.54 6.83 -5.05
N ARG A 90 18.26 7.09 -5.33
CA ARG A 90 17.15 7.02 -4.36
C ARG A 90 16.44 5.67 -4.35
N GLY A 91 16.68 4.82 -5.35
CA GLY A 91 16.00 3.54 -5.53
C GLY A 91 15.92 2.68 -4.26
N TRP A 92 17.03 2.54 -3.54
CA TRP A 92 17.07 1.73 -2.32
C TRP A 92 16.20 2.32 -1.20
N GLU A 93 16.27 3.63 -0.97
CA GLU A 93 15.53 4.33 0.08
C GLU A 93 14.02 4.28 -0.20
N VAL A 94 13.65 4.45 -1.46
CA VAL A 94 12.27 4.35 -1.93
C VAL A 94 11.78 2.91 -1.74
N ALA A 95 12.45 1.91 -2.30
CA ALA A 95 12.02 0.52 -2.25
C ALA A 95 11.88 0.01 -0.80
N THR A 96 12.88 0.24 0.04
CA THR A 96 12.87 -0.20 1.45
C THR A 96 11.90 0.56 2.34
N GLY A 97 11.41 1.72 1.89
CA GLY A 97 10.38 2.51 2.57
C GLY A 97 8.97 1.93 2.46
N TYR A 98 8.70 1.04 1.50
CA TYR A 98 7.37 0.43 1.31
C TYR A 98 7.32 -1.00 1.84
N GLN A 99 6.69 -1.20 3.00
CA GLN A 99 6.45 -2.55 3.52
C GLN A 99 5.64 -3.44 2.57
N ALA A 100 4.76 -2.85 1.75
CA ALA A 100 4.05 -3.58 0.70
C ALA A 100 4.98 -4.17 -0.38
N LEU A 101 6.24 -3.75 -0.44
CA LEU A 101 7.29 -4.37 -1.26
C LEU A 101 8.16 -5.32 -0.43
N VAL A 102 8.68 -4.87 0.71
CA VAL A 102 9.76 -5.58 1.42
C VAL A 102 9.30 -6.43 2.59
N GLY A 103 8.09 -6.20 3.11
CA GLY A 103 7.58 -6.87 4.30
C GLY A 103 8.55 -6.76 5.47
N THR A 104 8.93 -7.91 6.03
CA THR A 104 9.94 -8.05 7.09
C THR A 104 11.36 -8.28 6.57
N PHE A 105 11.59 -8.09 5.26
CA PHE A 105 12.83 -8.40 4.53
C PHE A 105 13.17 -9.89 4.44
N THR A 106 12.43 -10.77 5.11
CA THR A 106 12.67 -12.22 4.98
C THR A 106 12.19 -12.70 3.62
N SER A 107 13.04 -13.42 2.88
CA SER A 107 12.74 -13.88 1.51
C SER A 107 11.47 -14.73 1.41
N GLY A 108 11.11 -15.47 2.47
CA GLY A 108 9.88 -16.26 2.54
C GLY A 108 8.60 -15.46 2.70
N ALA A 109 8.67 -14.20 3.17
CA ALA A 109 7.51 -13.37 3.46
C ALA A 109 7.49 -12.03 2.69
N ALA A 110 8.60 -11.63 2.08
CA ALA A 110 8.72 -10.35 1.38
C ALA A 110 7.81 -10.33 0.13
N PRO A 111 6.84 -9.39 0.04
CA PRO A 111 5.91 -9.28 -1.09
C PRO A 111 6.57 -9.21 -2.47
N VAL A 112 7.75 -8.57 -2.56
CA VAL A 112 8.55 -8.54 -3.79
C VAL A 112 8.77 -9.94 -4.36
N LEU A 113 8.92 -10.97 -3.51
CA LEU A 113 9.00 -12.36 -3.93
C LEU A 113 7.66 -13.07 -3.88
N THR A 114 6.91 -12.97 -2.78
CA THR A 114 5.70 -13.80 -2.57
C THR A 114 4.54 -13.43 -3.50
N ILE A 115 4.47 -12.19 -3.98
CA ILE A 115 3.43 -11.74 -4.93
C ILE A 115 3.84 -12.01 -6.38
N ILE A 116 5.12 -11.84 -6.72
CA ILE A 116 5.60 -11.98 -8.12
C ILE A 116 5.94 -13.43 -8.48
N LYS A 117 6.57 -14.19 -7.57
CA LYS A 117 7.06 -15.56 -7.83
C LYS A 117 5.97 -16.54 -8.29
N PRO A 118 4.73 -16.51 -7.76
CA PRO A 118 3.65 -17.35 -8.28
C PRO A 118 3.24 -17.01 -9.73
N GLY A 119 3.70 -15.88 -10.29
CA GLY A 119 3.24 -15.34 -11.56
C GLY A 119 1.90 -14.61 -11.46
N ASN A 120 1.34 -14.51 -10.26
CA ASN A 120 -0.02 -14.02 -10.02
C ASN A 120 -0.12 -12.50 -10.16
N HIS A 121 0.98 -11.76 -10.03
CA HIS A 121 0.98 -10.33 -10.32
C HIS A 121 1.25 -10.08 -11.80
N LYS A 122 0.17 -10.00 -12.58
CA LYS A 122 0.23 -9.62 -14.00
C LYS A 122 0.97 -10.54 -14.95
N GLY A 123 1.17 -11.79 -14.57
CA GLY A 123 2.05 -12.68 -15.34
C GLY A 123 3.50 -12.21 -15.34
N VAL A 124 3.86 -11.24 -14.48
CA VAL A 124 5.25 -10.89 -14.22
C VAL A 124 5.87 -12.04 -13.46
N THR A 125 6.97 -12.56 -13.98
CA THR A 125 7.79 -13.55 -13.30
C THR A 125 9.24 -13.09 -13.26
N TYR A 126 9.97 -13.56 -12.26
CA TYR A 126 11.42 -13.43 -12.21
C TYR A 126 12.07 -14.60 -12.93
N ALA A 127 13.16 -14.31 -13.64
CA ALA A 127 14.09 -15.37 -14.00
C ALA A 127 14.75 -15.90 -12.70
N PRO A 128 15.18 -17.16 -12.64
CA PRO A 128 15.84 -17.70 -11.45
C PRO A 128 17.04 -16.86 -10.97
N ALA A 129 17.79 -16.28 -11.90
CA ALA A 129 18.92 -15.39 -11.57
C ALA A 129 18.47 -14.04 -10.97
N ASP A 130 17.32 -13.51 -11.38
CA ASP A 130 16.75 -12.29 -10.80
C ASP A 130 16.22 -12.57 -9.39
N GLU A 131 15.55 -13.70 -9.20
CA GLU A 131 15.09 -14.15 -7.88
C GLU A 131 16.26 -14.29 -6.90
N GLN A 132 17.35 -14.95 -7.31
CA GLN A 132 18.55 -15.10 -6.47
C GLN A 132 19.16 -13.74 -6.08
N LYS A 133 19.13 -12.75 -6.97
CA LYS A 133 19.62 -11.39 -6.66
C LYS A 133 18.73 -10.67 -5.65
N ILE A 134 17.41 -10.80 -5.78
CA ILE A 134 16.45 -10.25 -4.82
C ILE A 134 16.61 -10.93 -3.46
N VAL A 135 16.71 -12.27 -3.42
CA VAL A 135 16.97 -13.04 -2.19
C VAL A 135 18.28 -12.60 -1.55
N ALA A 136 19.38 -12.49 -2.31
CA ALA A 136 20.66 -12.06 -1.76
C ALA A 136 20.62 -10.64 -1.17
N TRP A 137 19.88 -9.71 -1.81
CA TRP A 137 19.65 -8.39 -1.25
C TRP A 137 18.84 -8.45 0.05
N LEU A 138 17.73 -9.18 0.06
CA LEU A 138 16.88 -9.37 1.24
C LEU A 138 17.64 -10.03 2.41
N ASP A 139 18.45 -11.05 2.15
CA ASP A 139 19.30 -11.68 3.15
C ASP A 139 20.36 -10.71 3.71
N ALA A 140 20.92 -9.84 2.86
CA ALA A 140 21.83 -8.79 3.31
C ALA A 140 21.13 -7.71 4.15
N GLU A 141 19.89 -7.35 3.82
CA GLU A 141 19.04 -6.48 4.66
C GLU A 141 18.81 -7.11 6.03
N VAL A 142 18.41 -8.39 6.07
CA VAL A 142 18.18 -9.14 7.30
C VAL A 142 19.48 -9.24 8.11
N ALA A 143 20.61 -9.57 7.49
CA ALA A 143 21.90 -9.68 8.18
C ALA A 143 22.37 -8.33 8.76
N ALA A 144 22.25 -7.24 7.98
CA ALA A 144 22.60 -5.91 8.44
C ALA A 144 21.69 -5.43 9.59
N ARG A 145 20.42 -5.83 9.57
CA ARG A 145 19.41 -5.45 10.57
C ARG A 145 19.45 -6.34 11.82
N ASN A 146 19.85 -7.60 11.70
CA ASN A 146 20.00 -8.57 12.79
C ASN A 146 21.38 -8.50 13.47
N GLY A 147 22.40 -7.97 12.80
CA GLY A 147 23.78 -7.92 13.28
C GLY A 147 24.08 -6.87 14.37
N GLN A 148 23.07 -6.36 15.07
CA GLN A 148 23.24 -5.28 16.05
C GLN A 148 23.20 -5.77 17.50
N PRO A 149 24.10 -5.26 18.36
CA PRO A 149 23.86 -5.23 19.80
C PRO A 149 22.55 -4.48 20.06
N THR A 150 21.79 -4.88 21.09
CA THR A 150 20.57 -4.19 21.56
C THR A 150 20.83 -2.77 22.11
N THR A 151 22.03 -2.24 21.90
CA THR A 151 22.42 -0.89 22.32
C THR A 151 21.95 0.08 21.23
N PRO A 152 21.02 1.01 21.53
CA PRO A 152 20.54 1.95 20.54
C PRO A 152 21.72 2.75 19.95
N PRO A 153 21.80 2.91 18.63
CA PRO A 153 22.70 3.89 18.03
C PRO A 153 22.39 5.28 18.63
N PRO A 154 23.38 6.21 18.69
CA PRO A 154 23.10 7.58 19.07
C PRO A 154 21.96 8.12 18.19
N ALA A 155 20.89 8.63 18.82
CA ALA A 155 19.61 9.06 18.23
C ALA A 155 19.62 9.13 16.71
N GLN A 156 19.41 7.98 16.06
CA GLN A 156 19.42 7.91 14.62
C GLN A 156 18.13 8.59 14.14
N SER A 157 18.27 9.45 13.12
CA SER A 157 17.11 10.10 12.51
C SER A 157 16.11 9.02 12.08
N GLU A 158 14.85 9.20 12.47
CA GLU A 158 13.76 8.31 12.10
C GLU A 158 13.75 8.02 10.58
N THR A 159 13.61 6.75 10.19
CA THR A 159 13.48 6.37 8.78
C THR A 159 12.09 6.64 8.22
N LEU A 160 11.93 6.65 6.89
CA LEU A 160 10.61 6.81 6.24
C LEU A 160 9.60 5.73 6.65
N SER A 161 10.04 4.48 6.80
CA SER A 161 9.17 3.39 7.25
C SER A 161 8.77 3.56 8.72
N GLN A 162 9.70 3.93 9.60
CA GLN A 162 9.38 4.21 11.00
C GLN A 162 8.42 5.40 11.13
N ALA A 163 8.64 6.46 10.34
CA ALA A 163 7.75 7.61 10.29
C ALA A 163 6.34 7.23 9.81
N THR A 164 6.25 6.34 8.81
CA THR A 164 4.99 5.79 8.30
C THR A 164 4.25 5.04 9.40
N GLU A 165 4.90 4.08 10.08
CA GLU A 165 4.26 3.34 11.19
C GLU A 165 3.86 4.29 12.33
N ARG A 166 4.71 5.25 12.69
CA ARG A 166 4.41 6.23 13.75
C ARG A 166 3.14 7.01 13.44
N VAL A 167 3.01 7.58 12.24
CA VAL A 167 1.85 8.42 11.92
C VAL A 167 0.59 7.61 11.66
N LEU A 168 0.71 6.41 11.06
CA LEU A 168 -0.41 5.50 10.88
C LEU A 168 -0.94 4.99 12.21
N SER A 169 -0.05 4.53 13.11
CA SER A 169 -0.45 4.03 14.43
C SER A 169 -1.01 5.13 15.31
N ALA A 170 -0.45 6.35 15.27
CA ALA A 170 -1.01 7.50 15.96
C ALA A 170 -2.42 7.83 15.46
N PHE A 171 -2.63 7.87 14.14
CA PHE A 171 -3.96 8.12 13.57
C PHE A 171 -4.95 7.00 13.93
N ALA A 172 -4.58 5.74 13.71
CA ALA A 172 -5.43 4.57 13.99
C ALA A 172 -5.79 4.44 15.48
N GLY A 173 -4.90 4.85 16.37
CA GLY A 173 -5.14 4.93 17.81
C GLY A 173 -6.13 6.02 18.22
N CYS A 174 -6.30 7.05 17.40
CA CYS A 174 -7.22 8.15 17.66
C CYS A 174 -8.57 8.01 16.95
N MET A 175 -8.71 7.09 16.00
CA MET A 175 -9.98 6.78 15.36
C MET A 175 -11.00 6.27 16.39
N THR A 176 -12.26 6.68 16.28
CA THR A 176 -13.36 6.13 17.09
C THR A 176 -14.54 5.76 16.20
N ILE A 177 -15.27 4.73 16.61
CA ILE A 177 -16.52 4.35 15.93
C ILE A 177 -17.54 5.50 15.97
N ASP A 178 -17.54 6.32 17.03
CA ASP A 178 -18.44 7.46 17.15
C ASP A 178 -18.14 8.53 16.12
N ASN A 179 -16.87 8.90 15.91
CA ASN A 179 -16.48 9.83 14.85
C ASN A 179 -16.80 9.24 13.46
N PHE A 180 -16.60 7.94 13.28
CA PHE A 180 -16.89 7.24 12.03
C PHE A 180 -18.39 7.28 11.68
N LYS A 181 -19.25 7.00 12.67
CA LYS A 181 -20.72 7.10 12.55
C LYS A 181 -21.17 8.54 12.35
N ALA A 182 -20.63 9.50 13.14
CA ALA A 182 -20.96 10.91 13.03
C ALA A 182 -20.55 11.51 11.68
N ALA A 183 -19.48 11.01 11.08
CA ALA A 183 -19.05 11.35 9.72
C ALA A 183 -19.91 10.70 8.63
N ASN A 184 -20.82 9.78 8.98
CA ASN A 184 -21.64 9.01 8.07
C ASN A 184 -20.85 8.13 7.09
N MET A 185 -19.65 7.67 7.48
CA MET A 185 -18.73 6.93 6.59
C MET A 185 -19.38 5.73 5.91
N ALA A 186 -20.04 4.88 6.69
CA ALA A 186 -20.63 3.63 6.20
C ALA A 186 -21.76 3.84 5.20
N GLN A 187 -22.71 4.71 5.52
CA GLN A 187 -23.83 4.97 4.60
C GLN A 187 -23.37 5.74 3.37
N ALA A 188 -22.44 6.68 3.53
CA ALA A 188 -21.97 7.51 2.44
C ALA A 188 -21.10 6.75 1.43
N TRP A 189 -20.26 5.81 1.88
CA TRP A 189 -19.48 4.97 0.98
C TRP A 189 -20.25 3.75 0.50
N GLY A 190 -20.94 3.03 1.39
CA GLY A 190 -21.72 1.87 1.00
C GLY A 190 -22.85 2.24 0.02
N GLY A 191 -23.57 3.34 0.28
CA GLY A 191 -24.63 3.85 -0.59
C GLY A 191 -24.14 4.79 -1.69
N LEU A 192 -22.84 4.91 -1.95
CA LEU A 192 -22.33 5.67 -3.08
C LEU A 192 -22.68 4.92 -4.36
N GLU A 193 -23.48 5.55 -5.22
CA GLU A 193 -23.79 5.02 -6.54
C GLU A 193 -22.66 5.32 -7.53
N ALA A 194 -22.23 4.28 -8.24
CA ALA A 194 -21.44 4.40 -9.45
C ALA A 194 -22.34 4.35 -10.70
N GLU A 195 -21.75 4.50 -11.89
CA GLU A 195 -22.44 4.37 -13.17
C GLU A 195 -23.26 3.07 -13.24
N GLY A 196 -24.46 3.16 -13.82
CA GLY A 196 -25.40 2.04 -13.85
C GLY A 196 -26.16 1.81 -12.54
N ASN A 197 -26.19 2.79 -11.63
CA ASN A 197 -26.91 2.75 -10.35
C ASN A 197 -26.50 1.56 -9.47
N THR A 198 -25.22 1.18 -9.52
CA THR A 198 -24.68 0.12 -8.66
C THR A 198 -24.03 0.78 -7.45
N GLU A 199 -24.52 0.45 -6.26
CA GLU A 199 -23.94 0.90 -5.00
C GLU A 199 -22.63 0.17 -4.70
N CYS A 200 -21.67 0.85 -4.06
CA CYS A 200 -20.41 0.21 -3.66
C CYS A 200 -20.63 -0.97 -2.68
N ASP A 201 -21.63 -0.91 -1.80
CA ASP A 201 -21.99 -1.98 -0.86
C ASP A 201 -22.35 -3.30 -1.56
N ASN A 202 -22.85 -3.26 -2.81
CA ASN A 202 -23.20 -4.47 -3.54
C ASN A 202 -21.99 -5.34 -3.89
N CYS A 203 -20.79 -4.75 -3.99
CA CYS A 203 -19.57 -5.46 -4.37
C CYS A 203 -18.52 -5.46 -3.26
N HIS A 204 -18.46 -4.42 -2.43
CA HIS A 204 -17.37 -4.17 -1.48
C HIS A 204 -17.78 -4.31 -0.01
N ASN A 205 -18.98 -4.81 0.28
CA ASN A 205 -19.45 -5.00 1.67
C ASN A 205 -18.67 -6.03 2.47
N SER A 206 -17.82 -6.83 1.83
CA SER A 206 -16.95 -7.83 2.45
C SER A 206 -15.45 -7.56 2.24
N GLY A 207 -15.09 -6.46 1.58
CA GLY A 207 -13.68 -6.13 1.29
C GLY A 207 -13.16 -6.62 -0.06
N ALA A 208 -14.04 -7.00 -1.00
CA ALA A 208 -13.62 -7.46 -2.33
C ALA A 208 -12.69 -6.46 -3.02
N GLU A 209 -11.71 -6.98 -3.77
CA GLU A 209 -10.67 -6.20 -4.47
C GLU A 209 -9.88 -5.25 -3.55
N GLY A 210 -9.81 -5.59 -2.25
CA GLY A 210 -9.08 -4.81 -1.26
C GLY A 210 -9.69 -3.46 -0.92
N PHE A 211 -10.97 -3.27 -1.24
CA PHE A 211 -11.73 -2.10 -0.87
C PHE A 211 -12.94 -2.51 -0.02
N MET A 212 -13.09 -1.84 1.13
CA MET A 212 -14.16 -2.13 2.08
C MET A 212 -15.16 -0.98 2.08
N ALA A 213 -16.33 -1.18 1.49
CA ALA A 213 -17.44 -0.24 1.57
C ALA A 213 -18.70 -1.00 2.00
N SER A 214 -19.02 -0.93 3.30
CA SER A 214 -20.22 -1.54 3.85
C SER A 214 -21.14 -0.51 4.48
N ARG A 215 -22.46 -0.66 4.31
CA ARG A 215 -23.47 0.09 5.07
C ARG A 215 -23.48 -0.29 6.56
N GLN A 216 -22.81 -1.38 6.96
CA GLN A 216 -22.66 -1.80 8.35
C GLN A 216 -21.51 -1.07 9.04
N ALA A 217 -21.82 0.04 9.73
CA ALA A 217 -20.80 0.93 10.27
C ALA A 217 -19.80 0.28 11.24
N ASN A 218 -20.26 -0.63 12.10
CA ASN A 218 -19.35 -1.32 13.03
C ASN A 218 -18.37 -2.23 12.27
N PHE A 219 -18.86 -2.98 11.28
CA PHE A 219 -18.03 -3.88 10.48
C PHE A 219 -17.02 -3.12 9.61
N MET A 220 -17.49 -2.11 8.87
CA MET A 220 -16.62 -1.28 8.05
C MET A 220 -15.54 -0.57 8.89
N TYR A 221 -15.92 -0.03 10.04
CA TYR A 221 -14.98 0.60 10.96
C TYR A 221 -13.96 -0.40 11.50
N ASP A 222 -14.39 -1.58 11.95
CA ASP A 222 -13.50 -2.60 12.49
C ASP A 222 -12.42 -2.97 11.46
N VAL A 223 -12.83 -3.27 10.23
CA VAL A 223 -11.91 -3.61 9.15
C VAL A 223 -10.95 -2.46 8.81
N ILE A 224 -11.46 -1.25 8.57
CA ILE A 224 -10.60 -0.10 8.20
C ILE A 224 -9.68 0.29 9.36
N SER A 225 -10.16 0.19 10.60
CA SER A 225 -9.39 0.62 11.77
C SER A 225 -8.37 -0.42 12.24
N THR A 226 -8.42 -1.66 11.77
CA THR A 226 -7.50 -2.72 12.21
C THR A 226 -6.60 -3.22 11.09
N LYS A 227 -7.05 -3.21 9.84
CA LYS A 227 -6.34 -3.79 8.70
C LYS A 227 -5.70 -2.72 7.82
N LYS A 228 -4.37 -2.71 7.80
CA LYS A 228 -3.56 -1.69 7.11
C LYS A 228 -3.88 -1.61 5.62
N TYR A 229 -4.11 -2.74 4.97
CA TYR A 229 -4.40 -2.79 3.54
C TYR A 229 -5.68 -2.01 3.17
N TYR A 230 -6.77 -2.20 3.91
CA TYR A 230 -8.02 -1.44 3.72
C TYR A 230 -7.91 0.02 4.17
N PHE A 231 -7.19 0.27 5.27
CA PHE A 231 -6.89 1.63 5.73
C PHE A 231 -6.23 2.46 4.62
N LEU A 232 -5.25 1.86 3.93
CA LEU A 232 -4.45 2.54 2.91
C LEU A 232 -5.24 2.92 1.66
N GLN A 233 -6.44 2.38 1.44
CA GLN A 233 -7.32 2.84 0.37
C GLN A 233 -7.94 4.21 0.66
N TYR A 234 -8.25 4.48 1.93
CA TYR A 234 -8.87 5.74 2.35
C TYR A 234 -7.86 6.82 2.70
N LEU A 235 -6.75 6.42 3.30
CA LEU A 235 -5.75 7.28 3.90
C LEU A 235 -4.35 6.83 3.47
N THR A 236 -3.41 7.76 3.37
CA THR A 236 -2.02 7.44 3.04
C THR A 236 -1.08 8.34 3.83
N VAL A 237 0.23 8.14 3.72
CA VAL A 237 1.22 8.98 4.40
C VAL A 237 1.87 9.91 3.39
N ASP A 238 1.81 11.21 3.68
CA ASP A 238 2.62 12.22 3.00
C ASP A 238 4.01 12.26 3.65
N LEU A 239 5.01 11.78 2.91
CA LEU A 239 6.43 11.77 3.28
C LEU A 239 7.24 12.82 2.50
N THR A 240 6.60 13.70 1.74
CA THR A 240 7.29 14.60 0.78
C THR A 240 8.27 15.58 1.44
N GLN A 241 8.09 15.85 2.74
CA GLN A 241 8.95 16.73 3.54
C GLN A 241 9.87 15.96 4.50
N GLY A 242 10.02 14.65 4.29
CA GLY A 242 10.85 13.77 5.11
C GLY A 242 10.14 13.21 6.35
N PRO A 243 10.84 12.32 7.11
CA PRO A 243 10.25 11.51 8.18
C PRO A 243 9.69 12.35 9.34
N ALA A 244 10.40 13.42 9.74
CA ALA A 244 9.96 14.30 10.83
C ALA A 244 8.66 15.07 10.50
N ALA A 245 8.40 15.34 9.22
CA ALA A 245 7.21 16.03 8.75
C ALA A 245 6.12 15.08 8.22
N ALA A 246 6.31 13.77 8.40
CA ALA A 246 5.34 12.76 7.98
C ALA A 246 3.96 13.02 8.60
N LYS A 247 2.91 12.82 7.82
CA LYS A 247 1.53 12.97 8.26
C LYS A 247 0.59 12.08 7.47
N VAL A 248 -0.48 11.63 8.11
CA VAL A 248 -1.58 10.97 7.40
C VAL A 248 -2.33 12.00 6.58
N VAL A 249 -2.71 11.65 5.35
CA VAL A 249 -3.54 12.45 4.44
C VAL A 249 -4.60 11.57 3.79
N VAL A 250 -5.66 12.17 3.26
CA VAL A 250 -6.67 11.44 2.48
C VAL A 250 -6.04 10.91 1.19
N ASN A 251 -6.21 9.62 0.90
CA ASN A 251 -5.72 8.98 -0.32
C ASN A 251 -6.63 9.28 -1.52
N LYS A 252 -6.75 10.56 -1.89
CA LYS A 252 -7.52 10.99 -3.08
C LYS A 252 -7.06 10.29 -4.34
N ALA A 253 -5.77 9.99 -4.37
CA ALA A 253 -5.18 9.27 -5.45
C ALA A 253 -5.98 7.98 -5.62
N SER A 254 -6.04 7.06 -4.64
CA SER A 254 -6.63 5.70 -4.81
C SER A 254 -7.97 5.74 -5.54
N PHE A 255 -8.86 6.64 -5.13
CA PHE A 255 -10.17 6.84 -5.76
C PHE A 255 -10.11 7.33 -7.21
N LEU A 256 -9.20 8.24 -7.56
CA LEU A 256 -9.07 8.77 -8.93
C LEU A 256 -8.67 7.69 -9.95
N GLY A 257 -7.93 6.66 -9.55
CA GLY A 257 -7.56 5.57 -10.45
C GLY A 257 -8.80 4.77 -10.86
N VAL A 258 -9.55 4.33 -9.86
CA VAL A 258 -10.79 3.55 -10.04
C VAL A 258 -11.87 4.37 -10.75
N SER A 259 -12.06 5.62 -10.34
CA SER A 259 -13.12 6.48 -10.86
C SER A 259 -12.95 6.88 -12.32
N ASN A 260 -11.72 6.89 -12.83
CA ASN A 260 -11.39 7.35 -14.18
C ASN A 260 -11.04 6.23 -15.17
N ALA A 261 -11.36 4.97 -14.88
CA ALA A 261 -11.01 3.84 -15.75
C ALA A 261 -9.51 3.64 -15.95
N GLN A 262 -8.68 4.16 -15.05
CA GLN A 262 -7.24 3.95 -15.19
C GLN A 262 -6.96 2.47 -15.02
N ASP A 263 -6.06 1.94 -15.85
CA ASP A 263 -5.55 0.59 -15.64
C ASP A 263 -5.08 0.48 -14.19
N PRO A 264 -5.57 -0.51 -13.46
CA PRO A 264 -6.23 -1.74 -13.92
C PRO A 264 -7.78 -1.75 -13.99
N HIS A 265 -8.43 -0.69 -13.53
CA HIS A 265 -9.86 -0.68 -13.18
C HIS A 265 -10.78 -0.37 -14.37
N ARG A 266 -10.43 -0.85 -15.58
CA ARG A 266 -11.20 -0.58 -16.80
C ARG A 266 -12.62 -1.12 -16.76
N GLU A 267 -12.87 -2.15 -15.97
CA GLU A 267 -14.18 -2.79 -15.84
C GLU A 267 -15.00 -2.26 -14.65
N HIS A 268 -14.38 -1.52 -13.73
CA HIS A 268 -15.09 -0.96 -12.59
C HIS A 268 -16.06 0.16 -13.03
N PRO A 269 -17.30 0.25 -12.52
CA PRO A 269 -18.19 1.37 -12.79
C PRO A 269 -17.61 2.73 -12.36
N ARG A 270 -17.81 3.81 -13.13
CA ARG A 270 -17.24 5.13 -12.76
C ARG A 270 -18.06 5.82 -11.70
N PHE A 271 -17.41 6.70 -10.95
CA PHE A 271 -18.07 7.60 -10.01
C PHE A 271 -17.28 8.91 -9.97
N ASN A 272 -17.79 9.94 -9.31
CA ASN A 272 -17.04 11.19 -9.14
C ASN A 272 -16.11 11.09 -7.92
N ALA A 273 -14.80 10.90 -8.10
CA ALA A 273 -13.85 10.82 -6.98
C ALA A 273 -13.52 12.17 -6.31
N ASN A 274 -13.90 13.31 -6.89
CA ASN A 274 -13.55 14.62 -6.35
C ASN A 274 -14.63 15.17 -5.42
N THR A 275 -15.89 14.99 -5.80
CA THR A 275 -17.05 15.53 -5.07
C THR A 275 -18.17 14.50 -5.02
N ASN A 276 -18.17 13.70 -3.96
CA ASN A 276 -19.23 12.73 -3.69
C ASN A 276 -19.52 12.62 -2.17
N PRO A 277 -20.66 12.04 -1.77
CA PRO A 277 -21.01 11.86 -0.36
C PRO A 277 -19.94 11.11 0.46
N GLY A 278 -19.34 10.05 -0.09
CA GLY A 278 -18.25 9.29 0.53
C GLY A 278 -17.01 10.14 0.82
N MET A 279 -16.59 11.00 -0.12
CA MET A 279 -15.48 11.92 0.09
C MET A 279 -15.80 12.99 1.12
N THR A 280 -17.04 13.49 1.16
CA THR A 280 -17.49 14.40 2.23
C THR A 280 -17.39 13.73 3.60
N ALA A 281 -17.87 12.49 3.71
CA ALA A 281 -17.80 11.68 4.93
C ALA A 281 -16.34 11.39 5.34
N LEU A 282 -15.48 11.00 4.38
CA LEU A 282 -14.06 10.73 4.62
C LEU A 282 -13.31 11.95 5.12
N ASN A 283 -13.52 13.11 4.51
CA ASN A 283 -12.89 14.35 4.97
C ASN A 283 -13.37 14.72 6.38
N LYS A 284 -14.67 14.57 6.68
CA LYS A 284 -15.18 14.81 8.04
C LYS A 284 -14.54 13.85 9.06
N PHE A 285 -14.51 12.56 8.77
CA PHE A 285 -13.90 11.56 9.64
C PHE A 285 -12.40 11.83 9.86
N TYR A 286 -11.69 12.18 8.80
CA TYR A 286 -10.28 12.56 8.85
C TYR A 286 -10.07 13.80 9.73
N THR A 287 -10.85 14.87 9.53
CA THR A 287 -10.77 16.10 10.34
C THR A 287 -11.05 15.82 11.82
N ASP A 288 -12.11 15.06 12.13
CA ASP A 288 -12.47 14.72 13.51
C ASP A 288 -11.40 13.84 14.17
N THR A 289 -10.76 12.94 13.42
CA THR A 289 -9.66 12.09 13.93
C THR A 289 -8.37 12.88 14.11
N MET A 290 -8.01 13.76 13.18
CA MET A 290 -6.84 14.62 13.30
C MET A 290 -6.95 15.60 14.47
N ALA A 291 -8.15 16.10 14.78
CA ALA A 291 -8.37 16.89 15.99
C ALA A 291 -7.99 16.09 17.26
N ARG A 292 -8.26 14.79 17.28
CA ARG A 292 -7.87 13.91 18.39
C ARG A 292 -6.37 13.62 18.41
N VAL A 293 -5.77 13.34 17.25
CA VAL A 293 -4.29 13.17 17.10
C VAL A 293 -3.55 14.40 17.64
N ASN A 294 -4.06 15.60 17.38
CA ASN A 294 -3.46 16.86 17.81
C ASN A 294 -3.76 17.22 19.28
N THR A 295 -4.51 16.40 20.02
CA THR A 295 -4.81 16.61 21.44
C THR A 295 -3.90 15.72 22.29
N PRO A 296 -2.86 16.26 22.96
CA PRO A 296 -1.91 15.44 23.71
C PRO A 296 -2.60 14.57 24.77
N GLY A 297 -2.23 13.29 24.82
CA GLY A 297 -2.72 12.33 25.81
C GLY A 297 -4.16 11.82 25.59
N LEU A 298 -4.86 12.26 24.54
CA LEU A 298 -6.25 11.83 24.29
C LEU A 298 -6.35 10.40 23.73
N CYS A 299 -5.33 9.94 23.02
CA CYS A 299 -5.28 8.63 22.39
C CYS A 299 -3.86 8.04 22.51
N ALA A 300 -3.79 6.71 22.42
CA ALA A 300 -2.53 5.96 22.39
C ALA A 300 -2.33 5.38 20.99
N PRO A 301 -1.09 5.34 20.45
CA PRO A 301 -0.82 4.70 19.17
C PRO A 301 -1.29 3.25 19.14
N ARG A 302 -1.88 2.84 18.02
CA ARG A 302 -2.33 1.47 17.79
C ARG A 302 -1.86 1.00 16.41
N PRO A 303 -0.89 0.08 16.32
CA PRO A 303 -0.45 -0.48 15.04
C PRO A 303 -1.62 -1.11 14.27
N LEU A 304 -1.56 -1.01 12.94
CA LEU A 304 -2.47 -1.69 12.01
C LEU A 304 -1.86 -3.04 11.62
N ALA A 305 -2.68 -4.08 11.56
CA ALA A 305 -2.26 -5.40 11.10
C ALA A 305 -1.99 -5.39 9.58
N ASN A 306 -0.96 -6.13 9.14
CA ASN A 306 -0.57 -6.26 7.73
C ASN A 306 -1.40 -7.30 6.93
N GLN A 307 -2.59 -7.66 7.41
CA GLN A 307 -3.49 -8.65 6.79
C GLN A 307 -4.44 -8.02 5.77
#